data_AF-A0A5C7T645-F1
#
_entry.id   AF-A0A5C7T645-F1
#
_cell.length_a   1.000
_cell.length_b   1.000
_cell.length_c   1.000
_cell.angle_alpha   90.00
_cell.angle_beta   90.00
_cell.angle_gamma   90.00
#
_symmetry.space_group_name_H-M   'P 1'
#
loop_
_entity.id
_entity.type
_entity.pdbx_description
1 polymer ?
#
loop_
_entity_poly.entity_id
_entity_poly.type
_entity_poly.pdbx_seq_one_letter_code
_entity_poly.pdbx_strand_id
1 'polypeptide(L)'
;MILLDTNVLSEFMRPQPSGQVVAWLDQQSAHELHTSAISRAEIELGLALMPPGKRQAGLSMAAQAMFEEDFAGRCLPFDEVSASHYARIVSGRTRRGQPISVEDA
;
A
#
# COMPACT_ATOMS: atom_id res chain seq x y z
N MET A 1 3.16 -8.26 -13.24
CA MET A 1 2.33 -8.01 -12.02
C MET A 1 3.23 -7.72 -10.83
N ILE A 2 3.11 -6.53 -10.24
CA ILE A 2 3.87 -6.07 -9.07
C ILE A 2 2.87 -5.55 -8.04
N LEU A 3 2.99 -6.00 -6.79
CA LEU A 3 2.20 -5.50 -5.66
C LEU A 3 3.01 -4.43 -4.93
N LEU A 4 2.49 -3.21 -4.89
CA LEU A 4 3.10 -2.07 -4.23
C LEU A 4 2.70 -2.03 -2.75
N ASP A 5 3.72 -1.80 -1.93
CA ASP A 5 3.58 -1.58 -0.50
C ASP A 5 3.25 -0.11 -0.19
N THR A 6 2.76 0.13 1.02
CA THR A 6 2.37 1.43 1.57
C THR A 6 3.49 2.46 1.48
N ASN A 7 4.75 2.05 1.68
CA ASN A 7 5.88 2.97 1.60
C ASN A 7 6.05 3.58 0.19
N VAL A 8 5.95 2.79 -0.88
CA VAL A 8 6.06 3.24 -2.27
C VAL A 8 4.86 4.12 -2.62
N LEU A 9 3.65 3.70 -2.23
CA LEU A 9 2.43 4.49 -2.44
C LEU A 9 2.51 5.85 -1.71
N SER A 10 3.07 5.87 -0.50
CA SER A 10 3.25 7.11 0.24
C SER A 10 4.23 8.07 -0.43
N GLU A 11 5.20 7.58 -1.21
CA GLU A 11 6.12 8.42 -1.98
C GLU A 11 5.38 9.17 -3.10
N PHE A 12 4.41 8.56 -3.79
CA PHE A 12 3.59 9.25 -4.81
C PHE A 12 2.87 10.49 -4.26
N MET A 13 2.45 10.42 -3.00
CA MET A 13 1.70 11.49 -2.35
C MET A 13 2.58 12.60 -1.76
N ARG A 14 3.91 12.44 -1.77
CA ARG A 14 4.82 13.43 -1.20
C ARG A 14 5.02 14.61 -2.15
N PRO A 15 5.11 15.85 -1.63
CA PRO A 15 5.46 17.01 -2.45
C PRO A 15 6.82 16.89 -3.15
N GLN A 16 7.75 16.12 -2.55
CA GLN A 16 9.08 15.84 -3.08
C GLN A 16 9.34 14.34 -2.94
N PRO A 17 8.93 13.52 -3.93
CA PRO A 17 9.16 12.08 -3.91
C PRO A 17 10.64 11.76 -4.15
N SER A 18 11.08 10.56 -3.72
CA SER A 18 12.38 10.03 -4.11
C SER A 18 12.47 9.84 -5.64
N GLY A 19 13.43 10.51 -6.29
CA GLY A 19 13.63 10.39 -7.73
C GLY A 19 13.95 8.97 -8.21
N GLN A 20 14.53 8.13 -7.34
CA GLN A 20 14.78 6.72 -7.67
C GLN A 20 13.49 5.90 -7.73
N VAL A 21 12.54 6.19 -6.83
CA VAL A 21 11.23 5.53 -6.80
C VAL A 21 10.43 5.92 -8.04
N VAL A 22 10.40 7.22 -8.37
CA VAL A 22 9.76 7.73 -9.58
C VAL A 22 10.35 7.10 -10.84
N ALA A 23 11.69 7.11 -10.98
CA ALA A 23 12.35 6.54 -12.15
C ALA A 23 12.09 5.03 -12.29
N TRP A 24 11.95 4.29 -11.19
CA TRP A 24 11.59 2.88 -11.23
C TRP A 24 10.13 2.66 -11.66
N LEU A 25 9.21 3.51 -11.18
CA LEU A 25 7.79 3.46 -11.53
C LEU A 25 7.54 3.79 -13.00
N ASP A 26 8.24 4.79 -13.54
CA ASP A 26 8.15 5.19 -14.95
C ASP A 26 8.54 4.06 -15.92
N GLN A 27 9.26 3.05 -15.43
CA GLN A 27 9.63 1.87 -16.21
C GLN A 27 8.58 0.75 -16.17
N GLN A 28 7.57 0.86 -15.30
CA GLN A 28 6.54 -0.16 -15.13
C GLN A 28 5.29 0.17 -15.97
N SER A 29 4.62 -0.86 -16.47
CA SER A 29 3.28 -0.67 -17.04
C SER A 29 2.27 -0.45 -15.91
N ALA A 30 1.45 0.61 -16.00
CA ALA A 30 0.42 0.91 -15.00
C ALA A 30 -0.52 -0.29 -14.74
N HIS A 31 -0.87 -1.05 -15.77
CA HIS A 31 -1.75 -2.23 -15.65
C HIS A 31 -1.11 -3.40 -14.88
N GLU A 32 0.22 -3.40 -14.71
CA GLU A 32 0.91 -4.41 -13.94
C GLU A 32 1.06 -4.05 -12.47
N LEU A 33 0.89 -2.78 -12.11
CA LEU A 33 0.98 -2.29 -10.74
C LEU A 33 -0.33 -2.49 -10.00
N HIS A 34 -0.26 -3.12 -8.84
CA HIS A 34 -1.40 -3.39 -7.95
C HIS A 34 -1.07 -2.90 -6.55
N THR A 35 -2.09 -2.74 -5.71
CA THR A 35 -1.96 -2.50 -4.27
C THR A 35 -2.87 -3.46 -3.51
N SER A 36 -2.72 -3.54 -2.19
CA SER A 36 -3.58 -4.35 -1.33
C SER A 36 -4.58 -3.48 -0.57
N ALA A 37 -5.73 -4.07 -0.21
CA ALA A 37 -6.68 -3.45 0.70
C ALA A 37 -6.06 -3.14 2.08
N ILE A 38 -5.02 -3.87 2.48
CA ILE A 38 -4.26 -3.62 3.70
C ILE A 38 -3.49 -2.30 3.57
N SER A 39 -2.74 -2.11 2.49
CA SER A 39 -1.99 -0.88 2.24
C SER A 39 -2.91 0.34 2.11
N ARG A 40 -4.09 0.15 1.50
CA ARG A 40 -5.14 1.18 1.50
C ARG A 40 -5.60 1.53 2.91
N ALA A 41 -5.87 0.52 3.75
CA ALA A 41 -6.29 0.74 5.13
C ALA A 41 -5.21 1.47 5.95
N GLU A 42 -3.93 1.14 5.77
CA GLU A 42 -2.82 1.84 6.44
C GLU A 42 -2.76 3.33 6.06
N ILE A 43 -2.89 3.64 4.76
CA ILE A 43 -2.91 5.02 4.26
C ILE A 43 -4.11 5.78 4.82
N GLU A 44 -5.31 5.22 4.71
CA GLU A 44 -6.54 5.85 5.21
C GLU A 44 -6.50 6.05 6.73
N LEU A 45 -5.97 5.09 7.49
CA LEU A 45 -5.76 5.21 8.93
C LEU A 45 -4.77 6.35 9.25
N GLY A 46 -3.63 6.39 8.57
CA GLY A 46 -2.64 7.44 8.75
C GLY A 46 -3.23 8.83 8.53
N LEU A 47 -4.05 9.00 7.49
CA LEU A 47 -4.75 10.25 7.19
C LEU A 47 -5.81 10.60 8.25
N ALA A 48 -6.58 9.61 8.72
CA ALA A 48 -7.61 9.81 9.73
C ALA A 48 -7.02 10.24 11.09
N LEU A 49 -5.80 9.80 11.40
CA LEU A 49 -5.09 10.16 12.63
C LEU A 49 -4.40 11.54 12.59
N MET A 50 -4.33 12.18 11.42
CA MET A 50 -3.72 13.51 11.30
C MET A 50 -4.59 14.61 11.93
N PRO A 51 -3.98 15.67 12.50
CA PRO A 51 -4.73 16.85 12.91
C PRO A 51 -5.48 17.48 11.72
N PRO A 52 -6.74 17.93 11.92
CA PRO A 52 -7.51 18.55 10.86
C PRO A 52 -6.83 19.82 10.35
N GLY A 53 -6.76 19.96 9.02
CA GLY A 53 -6.18 21.12 8.37
C GLY A 53 -5.87 20.91 6.89
N LYS A 54 -5.30 21.94 6.26
CA LYS A 54 -5.00 21.95 4.81
C LYS A 54 -4.14 20.76 4.38
N ARG A 55 -3.17 20.36 5.22
CA ARG A 55 -2.27 19.24 4.92
C ARG A 55 -3.01 17.90 4.89
N GLN A 56 -3.86 17.63 5.89
CA GLN A 56 -4.68 16.42 5.91
C GLN A 56 -5.59 16.39 4.69
N ALA A 57 -6.36 17.47 4.45
CA ALA A 57 -7.29 17.54 3.34
C ALA A 57 -6.61 17.31 1.97
N GLY A 58 -5.44 17.93 1.74
CA GLY A 58 -4.68 17.73 0.50
C GLY A 58 -4.20 16.29 0.30
N LEU A 59 -3.69 15.66 1.37
CA LEU A 59 -3.26 14.25 1.29
C LEU A 59 -4.44 13.29 1.15
N SER A 60 -5.59 13.57 1.78
CA SER A 60 -6.81 12.80 1.61
C SER A 60 -7.32 12.85 0.17
N MET A 61 -7.32 14.02 -0.45
CA MET A 61 -7.67 14.15 -1.88
C MET A 61 -6.70 13.38 -2.78
N ALA A 62 -5.40 13.46 -2.51
CA ALA A 62 -4.38 12.73 -3.28
C ALA A 62 -4.53 11.21 -3.15
N ALA A 63 -4.76 10.70 -1.93
CA ALA A 63 -5.01 9.28 -1.70
C ALA A 63 -6.29 8.81 -2.40
N GLN A 64 -7.36 9.61 -2.35
CA GLN A 64 -8.61 9.26 -3.02
C GLN A 64 -8.41 9.14 -4.54
N ALA A 65 -7.78 10.13 -5.17
CA ALA A 65 -7.47 10.08 -6.60
C ALA A 65 -6.60 8.85 -6.95
N MET A 66 -5.56 8.59 -6.16
CA MET A 66 -4.71 7.42 -6.36
C MET A 66 -5.50 6.11 -6.31
N PHE A 67 -6.39 5.91 -5.34
CA PHE A 67 -7.14 4.64 -5.24
C PHE A 67 -8.31 4.53 -6.21
N GLU A 68 -9.01 5.63 -6.49
CA GLU A 68 -10.22 5.64 -7.33
C GLU A 68 -9.93 5.80 -8.82
N GLU A 69 -8.77 6.35 -9.18
CA GLU A 69 -8.35 6.59 -10.56
C GLU A 69 -7.14 5.70 -10.90
N ASP A 70 -6.00 5.91 -10.23
CA ASP A 70 -4.74 5.23 -10.59
C ASP A 70 -4.70 3.75 -10.22
N PHE A 71 -5.52 3.29 -9.28
CA PHE A 71 -5.62 1.89 -8.86
C PHE A 71 -7.05 1.34 -8.93
N ALA A 72 -7.92 1.99 -9.71
CA ALA A 72 -9.29 1.52 -9.95
C ALA A 72 -9.29 0.05 -10.41
N GLY A 73 -9.95 -0.82 -9.64
CA GLY A 73 -10.00 -2.27 -9.91
C GLY A 73 -8.69 -3.03 -9.70
N ARG A 74 -7.63 -2.38 -9.20
CA ARG A 74 -6.29 -2.96 -8.94
C ARG A 74 -5.89 -2.92 -7.47
N CYS A 75 -6.86 -2.70 -6.57
CA CYS A 75 -6.72 -2.90 -5.14
C CYS A 75 -7.20 -4.32 -4.77
N LEU A 76 -6.27 -5.20 -4.43
CA LEU A 76 -6.53 -6.60 -4.16
C LEU A 76 -7.09 -6.81 -2.75
N PRO A 77 -8.20 -7.57 -2.58
CA PRO A 77 -8.77 -7.84 -1.27
C PRO A 77 -7.95 -8.86 -0.49
N PHE A 78 -8.06 -8.82 0.84
CA PHE A 78 -7.66 -9.94 1.70
C PHE A 78 -8.86 -10.87 1.90
N ASP A 79 -8.89 -11.97 1.17
CA ASP A 79 -9.99 -12.93 1.13
C ASP A 79 -9.69 -14.23 1.92
N GLU A 80 -10.62 -15.19 1.90
CA GLU A 80 -10.47 -16.49 2.60
C GLU A 80 -9.25 -17.29 2.12
N VAL A 81 -8.89 -17.17 0.83
CA VAL A 81 -7.71 -17.82 0.26
C VAL A 81 -6.46 -17.16 0.82
N SER A 82 -6.42 -15.83 0.82
CA SER A 82 -5.33 -15.02 1.37
C SER A 82 -5.11 -15.31 2.87
N ALA A 83 -6.19 -15.45 3.64
CA ALA A 83 -6.13 -15.84 5.06
C ALA A 83 -5.42 -17.17 5.31
N SER A 84 -5.65 -18.16 4.43
CA SER A 84 -4.96 -19.46 4.50
C SER A 84 -3.47 -19.35 4.18
N HIS A 85 -3.09 -18.47 3.24
CA HIS A 85 -1.69 -18.20 2.91
C HIS A 85 -0.97 -17.46 4.06
N TYR A 86 -1.59 -16.42 4.59
CA TYR A 86 -1.12 -15.68 5.76
C TYR A 86 -0.75 -16.61 6.92
N ALA A 87 -1.66 -17.51 7.30
CA ALA A 87 -1.43 -18.44 8.42
C ALA A 87 -0.20 -19.34 8.19
N ARG A 88 0.03 -19.80 6.95
CA ARG A 88 1.19 -20.61 6.58
C ARG A 88 2.49 -19.79 6.62
N ILE A 89 2.45 -18.55 6.12
CA ILE A 89 3.61 -17.64 6.09
C ILE A 89 4.03 -17.31 7.52
N VAL A 90 3.12 -16.79 8.34
CA VAL A 90 3.42 -16.38 9.72
C VAL A 90 3.91 -17.56 10.55
N SER A 91 3.21 -18.70 10.51
CA SER A 91 3.62 -19.88 11.29
C SER A 91 4.99 -20.41 10.86
N GLY A 92 5.28 -20.44 9.55
CA GLY A 92 6.58 -20.85 9.02
C GLY A 92 7.71 -19.91 9.45
N ARG A 93 7.47 -18.60 9.43
CA ARG A 93 8.42 -17.57 9.86
C ARG A 93 8.70 -17.61 11.35
N THR A 94 7.66 -17.74 12.17
CA THR A 94 7.78 -17.86 13.63
C THR A 94 8.58 -19.09 14.04
N ARG A 95 8.35 -20.25 13.42
CA ARG A 95 9.13 -21.47 13.70
C ARG A 95 10.61 -21.36 13.35
N ARG A 96 10.97 -20.49 12.41
CA ARG A 96 12.36 -20.18 12.04
C ARG A 96 12.99 -19.07 12.88
N GLY A 97 12.28 -18.50 13.87
CA GLY A 97 12.76 -17.38 14.67
C GLY A 97 12.84 -16.06 13.90
N GLN A 98 12.05 -15.90 12.84
CA GLN A 98 12.03 -14.71 11.97
C GLN A 98 10.62 -14.10 11.89
N PRO A 99 10.03 -13.67 13.02
CA PRO A 99 8.66 -13.18 13.06
C PRO A 99 8.43 -12.02 12.07
N ILE A 100 7.18 -11.84 11.67
CA ILE A 100 6.70 -10.81 10.76
C ILE A 100 5.46 -10.15 11.37
N SER A 101 5.20 -8.90 11.01
CA SER A 101 3.98 -8.19 11.41
C SER A 101 2.74 -8.81 10.75
N VAL A 102 1.54 -8.39 11.16
CA VAL A 102 0.29 -8.88 10.54
C VAL A 102 0.11 -8.25 9.17
N GLU A 103 0.50 -6.98 9.05
CA GLU A 103 0.35 -6.13 7.89
C GLU A 103 1.29 -6.55 6.73
N ASP A 104 2.49 -7.02 7.06
CA ASP A 104 3.50 -7.45 6.06
C ASP A 104 3.36 -8.92 5.60
N ALA A 105 2.50 -9.72 6.24
CA ALA A 105 2.48 -11.18 6.10
C ALA A 105 1.50 -11.73 5.06
#